data_AF-A0A5C7PL89-F1
#
_entry.id   AF-A0A5C7PL89-F1
#
_cell.length_a   1.000
_cell.length_b   1.000
_cell.length_c   1.000
_cell.angle_alpha   90.00
_cell.angle_beta   90.00
_cell.angle_gamma   90.00
#
_symmetry.space_group_name_H-M   'P 1'
#
loop_
_entity.id
_entity.type
_entity.pdbx_description
1 polymer ?
#
loop_
_entity_poly.entity_id
_entity_poly.type
_entity_poly.pdbx_seq_one_letter_code
_entity_poly.pdbx_strand_id
1 'polypeptide(L)' 'MIGVVEAPSGSDSADQLLHELPRGDVLRNRPLGQIAAQCRNRHGKEWRDVARWRIASASYDELGESWTSTSEFRVRQA' A
#
# COMPACT_ATOMS: atom_id res chain seq x y z
N MET A 1 -12.69 -29.00 -2.06
CA MET A 1 -12.06 -28.48 -3.28
C MET A 1 -12.43 -27.01 -3.38
N ILE A 2 -11.42 -26.15 -3.49
CA ILE A 2 -11.32 -24.85 -4.20
C ILE A 2 -12.61 -23.98 -4.27
N GLY A 3 -12.62 -22.70 -3.91
CA GLY A 3 -11.52 -21.79 -3.64
C GLY A 3 -12.01 -20.36 -3.40
N VAL A 4 -11.03 -19.54 -3.01
CA VAL A 4 -10.94 -18.07 -3.07
C VAL A 4 -12.20 -17.26 -2.74
N VAL A 5 -12.14 -16.59 -1.59
CA VAL A 5 -12.97 -15.43 -1.29
C VAL A 5 -12.64 -14.34 -2.32
N GLU A 6 -13.47 -14.21 -3.36
CA GLU A 6 -13.37 -13.11 -4.30
C GLU A 6 -13.71 -11.80 -3.56
N ALA A 7 -12.67 -11.03 -3.24
CA ALA A 7 -12.84 -9.66 -2.78
C ALA A 7 -13.44 -8.85 -3.95
N PRO A 8 -14.46 -8.01 -3.71
CA PRO A 8 -15.09 -7.23 -4.76
C PRO A 8 -14.06 -6.26 -5.36
N SER A 9 -13.63 -6.57 -6.57
CA SER A 9 -12.98 -5.62 -7.48
C SER A 9 -14.01 -4.56 -7.86
N GLY A 10 -14.13 -3.53 -7.02
CA GLY A 10 -14.81 -2.29 -7.36
C GLY A 10 -13.95 -1.48 -8.32
N SER A 11 -14.52 -1.15 -9.47
CA SER A 11 -13.92 -0.52 -10.65
C SER A 11 -13.13 0.79 -10.41
N ASP A 12 -12.19 1.00 -11.35
CA ASP A 12 -11.77 2.29 -11.93
C ASP A 12 -10.72 3.15 -11.20
N SER A 13 -9.61 2.52 -10.81
CA SER A 13 -8.24 3.08 -10.75
C SER A 13 -7.34 1.89 -10.41
N ALA A 14 -6.25 1.65 -11.15
CA ALA A 14 -5.36 0.53 -10.87
C ALA A 14 -4.60 0.77 -9.56
N ASP A 15 -5.24 0.50 -8.43
CA ASP A 15 -4.61 0.57 -7.13
C ASP A 15 -3.70 -0.65 -6.92
N GLN A 16 -2.38 -0.45 -6.94
CA GLN A 16 -1.41 -1.53 -6.78
C GLN A 16 -1.00 -1.67 -5.31
N LEU A 17 -1.19 -2.85 -4.71
CA LEU A 17 -0.75 -3.14 -3.34
C LEU A 17 0.77 -3.32 -3.28
N LEU A 18 1.44 -2.54 -2.43
CA LEU A 18 2.91 -2.57 -2.33
C LEU A 18 3.45 -3.88 -1.74
N HIS A 19 2.65 -4.58 -0.93
CA HIS A 19 3.05 -5.85 -0.33
C HIS A 19 3.02 -7.03 -1.32
N GLU A 20 2.25 -6.91 -2.41
CA GLU A 20 2.19 -7.91 -3.48
C GLU A 20 3.35 -7.77 -4.47
N LEU A 21 3.98 -6.59 -4.50
CA LEU A 21 5.12 -6.33 -5.37
C LEU A 21 6.37 -7.08 -4.90
N PRO A 22 7.19 -7.60 -5.84
CA PRO A 22 8.44 -8.27 -5.51
C PRO A 22 9.38 -7.36 -4.70
N ARG A 23 10.22 -7.96 -3.87
CA ARG A 23 11.23 -7.20 -3.11
C ARG A 23 12.20 -6.54 -4.09
N GLY A 24 12.50 -5.26 -3.88
CA GLY A 24 13.33 -4.47 -4.80
C GLY A 24 12.55 -3.69 -5.86
N ASP A 25 11.22 -3.81 -5.90
CA ASP A 25 10.41 -3.04 -6.85
C ASP A 25 10.61 -1.53 -6.69
N VAL A 26 10.54 -0.80 -7.80
CA VAL A 26 10.78 0.66 -7.80
C VAL A 26 9.73 1.38 -6.96
N LEU A 27 8.48 0.89 -6.96
CA LEU A 27 7.41 1.45 -6.15
C LEU A 27 7.61 1.20 -4.65
N ARG A 28 8.30 0.12 -4.27
CA ARG A 28 8.61 -0.17 -2.85
C ARG A 28 9.79 0.64 -2.34
N ASN A 29 10.75 0.94 -3.22
CA ASN A 29 11.93 1.75 -2.91
C ASN A 29 11.69 3.25 -3.08
N ARG A 30 10.56 3.67 -3.67
CA ARG A 30 10.22 5.08 -3.80
C ARG A 30 9.61 5.63 -2.51
N PRO A 31 9.86 6.91 -2.20
CA PRO A 31 9.22 7.58 -1.09
C PRO A 31 7.71 7.62 -1.32
N LEU A 32 6.96 7.16 -0.32
CA LEU A 32 5.52 6.98 -0.43
C LEU A 32 4.77 8.28 -0.76
N GLY A 33 5.31 9.42 -0.34
CA GLY A 33 4.78 10.75 -0.66
C GLY A 33 4.87 11.13 -2.13
N GLN A 34 5.73 10.48 -2.92
CA GLN A 34 5.87 10.75 -4.36
C GLN A 34 5.03 9.82 -5.25
N ILE A 35 4.55 8.69 -4.72
CA ILE A 35 3.83 7.67 -5.49
C ILE A 35 2.34 7.61 -5.14
N ALA A 36 1.76 8.72 -4.65
CA ALA A 36 0.35 8.79 -4.22
C ALA A 36 -0.07 7.58 -3.36
N ALA A 37 0.82 7.15 -2.46
CA ALA A 37 0.56 5.98 -1.63
C ALA A 37 -0.50 6.29 -0.56
N GLN A 38 -1.33 5.29 -0.31
CA GLN A 38 -2.32 5.30 0.74
C GLN A 38 -2.02 4.16 1.69
N CYS A 39 -2.12 4.44 3.00
CA CYS A 39 -2.08 3.41 4.01
C CYS A 39 -3.45 3.25 4.65
N ARG A 40 -3.79 2.03 5.04
CA ARG A 40 -4.88 1.74 5.97
C ARG A 40 -4.39 0.81 7.05
N ASN A 41 -4.98 0.89 8.23
CA ASN A 41 -4.80 -0.18 9.21
C ASN A 41 -5.56 -1.41 8.74
N ARG A 42 -5.02 -2.62 8.95
CA ARG A 42 -5.72 -3.88 8.61
C ARG A 42 -7.09 -4.02 9.28
N HIS A 43 -7.23 -3.43 10.46
CA HIS A 43 -8.49 -3.39 11.22
C HIS A 43 -9.41 -2.23 10.80
N GLY A 44 -8.88 -1.26 10.05
CA GLY A 44 -9.58 -0.07 9.60
C GLY A 44 -10.03 -0.20 8.15
N LYS A 45 -11.23 0.31 7.84
CA LYS A 45 -11.73 0.36 6.46
C LYS A 45 -11.31 1.65 5.72
N GLU A 46 -10.70 2.59 6.43
CA GLU A 46 -10.34 3.90 5.90
C GLU A 46 -8.92 3.90 5.32
N TRP A 47 -8.81 4.30 4.06
CA TRP A 47 -7.53 4.61 3.42
C TRP A 47 -7.18 6.07 3.67
N ARG A 48 -5.93 6.32 4.07
CA ARG A 48 -5.41 7.67 4.32
C ARG A 48 -4.17 7.91 3.47
N ASP A 49 -4.10 9.08 2.85
CA ASP A 49 -2.93 9.49 2.08
C ASP A 49 -1.72 9.70 2.98
N VAL A 50 -0.67 8.96 2.69
CA VAL A 50 0.57 9.01 3.48
C VAL A 50 1.42 10.23 3.14
N ALA A 51 1.11 10.94 2.06
CA ALA A 51 1.84 12.12 1.60
C ALA A 51 1.90 13.24 2.66
N ARG A 52 0.95 13.28 3.60
CA ARG A 52 0.92 14.24 4.71
C ARG A 52 1.58 13.72 5.99
N TRP A 53 2.02 12.46 6.00
CA TRP A 53 2.53 11.81 7.20
C TRP A 53 4.05 11.85 7.21
N ARG A 54 4.67 11.61 8.37
CA ARG A 54 6.14 11.52 8.48
C ARG A 54 6.74 10.40 7.61
N ILE A 55 5.93 9.38 7.31
CA ILE A 55 6.30 8.26 6.44
C ILE A 55 6.30 8.62 4.95
N ALA A 56 5.84 9.81 4.56
CA ALA A 56 5.86 10.28 3.18
C ALA A 56 7.28 10.30 2.59
N SER A 57 8.26 10.66 3.41
CA SER A 57 9.67 10.72 3.03
C SER A 57 10.35 9.34 3.05
N ALA A 58 9.72 8.34 3.65
CA ALA A 58 10.24 6.98 3.74
C ALA A 58 9.67 6.11 2.61
N SER A 59 10.43 5.11 2.21
CA SER A 59 10.00 4.07 1.28
C SER A 59 9.29 2.92 2.01
N TYR A 60 8.53 2.10 1.28
CA TYR A 60 7.84 0.94 1.87
C TYR A 60 8.82 -0.04 2.53
N ASP A 61 10.01 -0.22 1.93
CA ASP A 61 11.03 -1.10 2.47
C ASP A 61 11.66 -0.55 3.78
N GLU A 62 11.75 0.77 3.91
CA GLU A 62 12.24 1.44 5.13
C GLU A 62 11.23 1.45 6.29
N LEU A 63 9.92 1.32 6.00
CA LEU A 63 8.89 1.30 7.04
C LEU A 63 8.93 0.07 7.95
N GLY A 64 9.59 -1.00 7.50
CA GLY A 64 9.80 -2.22 8.27
C GLY A 64 8.52 -2.97 8.64
N GLU A 65 8.67 -3.99 9.48
CA GLU A 65 7.56 -4.86 9.91
C GLU A 65 6.51 -4.13 10.75
N SER A 66 6.87 -3.10 11.51
CA SER A 66 5.92 -2.39 12.38
C SER A 66 4.74 -1.80 11.60
N TRP A 67 5.00 -1.29 10.40
CA TRP A 67 3.97 -0.77 9.51
C TRP A 67 3.36 -1.85 8.65
N THR A 68 4.16 -2.71 8.02
CA THR A 68 3.65 -3.72 7.06
C THR A 68 2.86 -4.86 7.72
N SER A 69 3.06 -5.09 9.03
CA SER A 69 2.33 -6.09 9.81
C SER A 69 0.95 -5.59 10.28
N THR A 70 0.83 -4.29 10.56
CA THR A 70 -0.40 -3.69 11.09
C THR A 70 -1.20 -2.89 10.05
N SER A 71 -0.54 -2.45 9.00
CA SER A 71 -1.07 -1.56 7.97
C SER A 71 -0.84 -2.13 6.57
N GLU A 72 -1.81 -1.89 5.70
CA GLU A 72 -1.72 -2.18 4.27
C GLU A 72 -1.44 -0.90 3.50
N PHE A 73 -0.60 -1.02 2.47
CA PHE A 73 -0.22 0.09 1.61
C PHE A 73 -0.60 -0.23 0.16
N ARG A 74 -1.22 0.75 -0.49
CA ARG A 74 -1.52 0.72 -1.92
C ARG A 74 -1.05 2.02 -2.58
N VAL A 75 -0.76 1.94 -3.87
CA VAL A 75 -0.42 3.06 -4.73
C VAL A 75 -1.54 3.23 -5.73
N ARG A 76 -2.11 4.44 -5.82
CA ARG A 76 -3.03 4.74 -6.93
C ARG A 76 -2.20 4.97 -8.18
N GLN A 77 -2.30 4.10 -9.18
CA GLN A 77 -1.76 4.40 -10.49
C GLN A 77 -2.77 5.31 -11.20
N ALA A 78 -2.38 6.57 -11.41
CA ALA A 78 -3.10 7.55 -12.20
C ALA A 78 -2.70 7.45 -13.68
#